data_AF-A0A392MY97-F1
#
_entry.id   AF-A0A392MY97-F1
#
_cell.length_a   1.000
_cell.length_b   1.000
_cell.length_c   1.000
_cell.angle_alpha   90.00
_cell.angle_beta   90.00
_cell.angle_gamma   90.00
#
_symmetry.space_group_name_H-M   'P 1'
#
loop_
_entity.id
_entity.type
_entity.pdbx_description
1 polymer ?
#
loop_
_entity_poly.entity_id
_entity_poly.type
_entity_poly.pdbx_seq_one_letter_code
_entity_poly.pdbx_strand_id
1 'polypeptide(L)'
;MGGSAALLSSHPSDRSRSKYQLMHSLRTHVGADDNSYKCVFQEEDDKEIVGVALSKELMNVARDALRIHITSLGPLVLPISEKLKYVKNLFERKVLKMKIEAYVPNFTLAFDQFCMHTGGRAVLDRMQKSLELDDFHMEPSRMTLYRYGNTSSSSVWYELSYCEAKGRIKKGHKVWQMAFGSGFKVNTAVWLALKNVDTKSLKNPWMDEIHEFPVPIPSNKHMIKA
;
A
#
# COMPACT_ATOMS: atom_id res chain seq x y z
N MET A 1 -18.10 -9.41 1.86
CA MET A 1 -17.25 -8.86 2.95
C MET A 1 -16.02 -9.74 3.08
N GLY A 2 -14.83 -9.14 3.15
CA GLY A 2 -13.60 -9.84 3.55
C GLY A 2 -13.33 -9.65 5.04
N GLY A 3 -12.43 -10.46 5.61
CA GLY A 3 -12.09 -10.40 7.03
C GLY A 3 -10.64 -10.83 7.26
N SER A 4 -9.98 -10.19 8.22
CA SER A 4 -8.63 -10.52 8.63
C SER A 4 -8.48 -10.33 10.12
N ALA A 5 -7.75 -11.23 10.79
CA ALA A 5 -7.40 -11.10 12.20
C ALA A 5 -5.89 -11.25 12.35
N ALA A 6 -5.29 -10.40 13.19
CA ALA A 6 -3.88 -10.46 13.54
C ALA A 6 -3.73 -10.41 15.06
N LEU A 7 -2.87 -11.29 15.59
CA LEU A 7 -2.49 -11.26 17.00
C LEU A 7 -1.17 -10.51 17.13
N LEU A 8 -1.16 -9.44 17.93
CA LEU A 8 0.01 -8.62 18.22
C LEU A 8 0.43 -8.82 19.68
N SER A 9 1.73 -8.81 19.95
CA SER A 9 2.29 -8.84 21.29
C SER A 9 3.44 -7.86 21.41
N SER A 10 3.52 -7.19 22.55
CA SER A 10 4.66 -6.36 22.95
C SER A 10 5.64 -7.10 23.88
N HIS A 11 5.32 -8.33 24.29
CA HIS A 11 6.18 -9.11 25.19
C HIS A 11 7.43 -9.64 24.46
N PRO A 12 8.65 -9.39 24.98
CA PRO A 12 9.88 -9.86 24.35
C PRO A 12 9.95 -11.39 24.17
N SER A 13 9.35 -12.16 25.08
CA SER A 13 9.29 -13.63 25.03
C SER A 13 8.55 -14.16 23.80
N ASP A 14 7.62 -13.39 23.24
CA ASP A 14 6.85 -13.78 22.06
C ASP A 14 7.61 -13.59 20.75
N ARG A 15 8.74 -12.86 20.77
CA ARG A 15 9.51 -12.52 19.57
C ARG A 15 9.97 -13.74 18.78
N SER A 16 10.32 -14.84 19.46
CA SER A 16 10.79 -16.08 18.82
C SER A 16 9.69 -16.80 18.03
N ARG A 17 8.42 -16.69 18.45
CA ARG A 17 7.27 -17.30 17.78
C ARG A 17 6.59 -16.37 16.77
N SER A 18 6.78 -15.05 16.87
CA SER A 18 6.21 -14.06 15.97
C SER A 18 6.70 -14.20 14.51
N LYS A 19 5.80 -13.99 13.55
CA LYS A 19 6.14 -13.92 12.11
C LYS A 19 6.81 -12.60 11.75
N TYR A 20 6.24 -11.51 12.26
CA TYR A 20 6.62 -10.15 11.89
C TYR A 20 6.83 -9.29 13.13
N GLN A 21 7.62 -8.23 12.98
CA GLN A 21 7.73 -7.11 13.89
C GLN A 21 7.21 -5.84 13.20
N LEU A 22 6.30 -5.10 13.84
CA LEU A 22 5.93 -3.76 13.39
C LEU A 22 7.10 -2.80 13.68
N MET A 23 7.68 -2.23 12.63
CA MET A 23 8.81 -1.29 12.74
C MET A 23 8.31 0.15 12.79
N HIS A 24 7.39 0.50 11.89
CA HIS A 24 6.83 1.84 11.79
C HIS A 24 5.35 1.77 11.48
N SER A 25 4.58 2.68 12.07
CA SER A 25 3.22 3.00 11.65
C SER A 25 3.14 4.50 11.44
N LEU A 26 2.59 4.92 10.31
CA LEU A 26 2.45 6.32 9.94
C LEU A 26 1.06 6.56 9.38
N ARG A 27 0.44 7.66 9.81
CA ARG A 27 -0.83 8.15 9.27
C ARG A 27 -0.63 9.58 8.79
N THR A 28 -0.98 9.83 7.53
CA THR A 28 -1.14 11.17 6.98
C THR A 28 -2.62 11.44 6.82
N HIS A 29 -3.09 12.55 7.38
CA HIS A 29 -4.48 12.97 7.35
C HIS A 29 -4.58 14.33 6.66
N VAL A 30 -5.34 14.40 5.56
CA VAL A 30 -5.53 15.66 4.80
C VAL A 30 -6.98 16.13 4.80
N GLY A 31 -7.87 15.51 5.59
CA GLY A 31 -9.28 15.90 5.68
C GLY A 31 -9.57 17.27 6.31
N ALA A 32 -8.56 18.11 6.54
CA ALA A 32 -8.78 19.54 6.84
C ALA A 32 -9.11 20.35 5.58
N ASP A 33 -8.76 19.83 4.40
CA ASP A 33 -9.20 20.35 3.10
C ASP A 33 -10.58 19.79 2.74
N ASP A 34 -11.50 20.65 2.33
CA ASP A 34 -12.90 20.26 2.07
C ASP A 34 -13.04 19.24 0.94
N ASN A 35 -12.23 19.39 -0.12
CA ASN A 35 -12.23 18.43 -1.22
C ASN A 35 -11.78 17.05 -0.73
N SER A 36 -10.74 17.03 0.11
CA SER A 36 -10.22 15.81 0.74
C SER A 36 -11.20 15.19 1.73
N TYR A 37 -11.92 16.01 2.50
CA TYR A 37 -12.93 15.52 3.44
C TYR A 37 -14.11 14.86 2.73
N LYS A 38 -14.65 15.53 1.70
CA LYS A 38 -15.85 15.11 0.95
C LYS A 38 -15.55 14.10 -0.16
N CYS A 39 -14.28 13.75 -0.43
CA CYS A 39 -13.96 12.94 -1.61
C CYS A 39 -14.46 11.48 -1.56
N VAL A 40 -14.64 10.95 -0.35
CA VAL A 40 -15.24 9.63 -0.10
C VAL A 40 -16.17 9.81 1.10
N PHE A 41 -17.47 9.83 0.85
CA PHE A 41 -18.46 10.10 1.88
C PHE A 41 -19.58 9.07 1.83
N GLN A 42 -20.11 8.70 2.99
CA GLN A 42 -21.30 7.86 3.06
C GLN A 42 -22.51 8.79 3.17
N GLU A 43 -23.40 8.71 2.20
CA GLU A 43 -24.58 9.57 2.11
C GLU A 43 -25.76 8.82 1.48
N GLU A 44 -26.96 9.35 1.68
CA GLU A 44 -28.18 8.87 1.04
C GLU A 44 -28.30 9.49 -0.36
N ASP A 45 -28.69 8.69 -1.34
CA ASP A 45 -29.03 9.20 -2.67
C ASP A 45 -30.46 9.78 -2.71
N ASP A 46 -30.87 10.29 -3.88
CA ASP A 46 -32.20 10.85 -4.09
C ASP A 46 -33.35 9.84 -3.88
N LYS A 47 -33.04 8.56 -3.68
CA LYS A 47 -33.99 7.47 -3.39
C LYS A 47 -33.89 6.99 -1.95
N GLU A 48 -33.23 7.74 -1.08
CA GLU A 48 -33.01 7.42 0.34
C GLU A 48 -32.20 6.14 0.55
N ILE A 49 -31.40 5.74 -0.45
CA ILE A 49 -30.53 4.57 -0.36
C ILE A 49 -29.15 5.03 0.12
N VAL A 50 -28.75 4.54 1.29
CA VAL A 50 -27.41 4.80 1.84
C VAL A 50 -26.34 4.13 0.97
N GLY A 51 -25.46 4.94 0.40
CA GLY A 51 -24.35 4.50 -0.44
C GLY A 51 -23.03 5.18 -0.08
N VAL A 52 -22.01 4.93 -0.90
CA VAL A 52 -20.71 5.64 -0.81
C VAL A 52 -20.54 6.50 -2.05
N ALA A 53 -20.52 7.82 -1.85
CA ALA A 53 -20.22 8.78 -2.88
C ALA A 53 -18.72 8.97 -3.06
N LEU A 54 -18.28 8.95 -4.31
CA LEU A 54 -16.90 9.19 -4.70
C LEU A 54 -16.82 10.47 -5.55
N SER A 55 -16.10 11.46 -5.04
CA SER A 55 -15.88 12.72 -5.76
C SER A 55 -14.97 12.53 -6.97
N LYS A 56 -15.16 13.34 -8.01
CA LYS A 56 -14.25 13.44 -9.16
C LYS A 56 -12.83 13.87 -8.75
N GLU A 57 -12.69 14.56 -7.62
CA GLU A 57 -11.40 15.00 -7.08
C GLU A 57 -10.59 13.90 -6.39
N LEU A 58 -11.20 12.72 -6.16
CA LEU A 58 -10.57 11.61 -5.44
C LEU A 58 -9.15 11.31 -5.94
N MET A 59 -8.97 11.30 -7.26
CA MET A 59 -7.68 11.01 -7.87
C MET A 59 -6.63 12.09 -7.53
N ASN A 60 -7.00 13.38 -7.57
CA ASN A 60 -6.10 14.49 -7.27
C ASN A 60 -5.73 14.52 -5.80
N VAL A 61 -6.74 14.38 -4.92
CA VAL A 61 -6.56 14.27 -3.47
C VAL A 61 -5.62 13.10 -3.14
N ALA A 62 -5.83 11.93 -3.76
CA ALA A 62 -4.99 10.76 -3.54
C ALA A 62 -3.53 10.98 -3.93
N ARG A 63 -3.28 11.65 -5.06
CA ARG A 63 -1.93 12.01 -5.49
C ARG A 63 -1.26 12.92 -4.46
N ASP A 64 -1.94 13.97 -4.03
CA ASP A 64 -1.35 15.00 -3.18
C ASP A 64 -1.10 14.47 -1.76
N ALA A 65 -2.04 13.69 -1.22
CA ALA A 65 -1.87 12.99 0.06
C ALA A 65 -0.76 11.93 0.00
N LEU A 66 -0.65 11.16 -1.09
CA LEU A 66 0.42 10.18 -1.28
C LEU A 66 1.79 10.87 -1.29
N ARG A 67 1.92 11.99 -2.01
CA ARG A 67 3.17 12.78 -2.05
C ARG A 67 3.62 13.23 -0.66
N ILE A 68 2.69 13.74 0.15
CA ILE A 68 2.98 14.12 1.54
C ILE A 68 3.42 12.89 2.33
N HIS A 69 2.67 11.79 2.22
CA HIS A 69 2.92 10.56 2.97
C HIS A 69 4.29 9.95 2.69
N ILE A 70 4.69 9.82 1.42
CA ILE A 70 5.99 9.24 1.04
C ILE A 70 7.15 10.15 1.46
N THR A 71 6.93 11.47 1.44
CA THR A 71 7.93 12.46 1.90
C THR A 71 8.15 12.32 3.41
N SER A 72 7.09 12.06 4.18
CA SER A 72 7.18 11.79 5.62
C SER A 72 7.75 10.42 5.95
N LEU A 73 7.45 9.39 5.15
CA LEU A 73 7.92 8.03 5.38
C LEU A 73 9.39 7.85 4.99
N GLY A 74 9.85 8.48 3.91
CA GLY A 74 11.19 8.32 3.35
C GLY A 74 12.33 8.40 4.39
N PRO A 75 12.37 9.43 5.25
CA PRO A 75 13.38 9.55 6.31
C PRO A 75 13.43 8.39 7.31
N LEU A 76 12.31 7.69 7.52
CA LEU A 76 12.22 6.57 8.47
C LEU A 76 12.75 5.27 7.87
N VAL A 77 12.60 5.05 6.56
CA VAL A 77 12.75 3.72 5.95
C VAL A 77 13.87 3.61 4.92
N LEU A 78 14.22 4.73 4.26
CA LEU A 78 15.19 4.73 3.18
C LEU A 78 16.63 4.60 3.71
N PRO A 79 17.56 4.07 2.90
CA PRO A 79 18.98 4.14 3.20
C PRO A 79 19.50 5.58 3.12
N ILE A 80 20.64 5.84 3.75
CA ILE A 80 21.26 7.18 3.82
C ILE A 80 21.56 7.72 2.40
N SER A 81 22.01 6.87 1.49
CA SER A 81 22.30 7.24 0.10
C SER A 81 21.10 7.87 -0.61
N GLU A 82 19.90 7.30 -0.46
CA GLU A 82 18.67 7.81 -1.05
C GLU A 82 18.21 9.11 -0.39
N LYS A 83 18.38 9.24 0.93
CA LYS A 83 18.11 10.49 1.65
C LYS A 83 19.00 11.62 1.13
N LEU A 84 20.29 11.36 0.93
CA LEU A 84 21.24 12.35 0.42
C LEU A 84 20.89 12.80 -1.00
N LYS A 85 20.53 11.87 -1.91
CA LYS A 85 20.06 12.20 -3.26
C LYS A 85 18.84 13.11 -3.22
N TYR A 86 17.87 12.78 -2.36
CA TYR A 86 16.65 13.59 -2.20
C TYR A 86 16.97 15.00 -1.68
N VAL A 87 17.78 15.11 -0.62
CA VAL A 87 18.17 16.41 -0.04
C VAL A 87 18.94 17.25 -1.07
N LYS A 88 19.85 16.63 -1.83
CA LYS A 88 20.59 17.30 -2.91
C LYS A 88 19.64 17.85 -3.97
N ASN A 89 18.72 17.02 -4.49
CA ASN A 89 17.73 17.46 -5.47
C ASN A 89 16.83 18.59 -4.93
N LEU A 90 16.42 18.49 -3.66
CA LEU A 90 15.63 19.53 -3.00
C LEU A 90 16.40 20.85 -2.91
N PHE A 91 17.69 20.80 -2.56
CA PHE A 91 18.58 21.96 -2.49
C PHE A 91 18.78 22.61 -3.87
N GLU A 92 19.09 21.82 -4.89
CA GLU A 92 19.26 22.29 -6.27
C GLU A 92 18.00 22.99 -6.79
N ARG A 93 16.82 22.46 -6.46
CA ARG A 93 15.53 23.02 -6.89
C ARG A 93 15.11 24.24 -6.09
N LYS A 94 15.20 24.21 -4.77
CA LYS A 94 14.66 25.28 -3.91
C LYS A 94 15.65 26.40 -3.62
N VAL A 95 16.94 26.06 -3.47
CA VAL A 95 17.99 27.02 -3.11
C VAL A 95 18.67 27.54 -4.37
N LEU A 96 19.14 26.63 -5.23
CA LEU A 96 19.81 27.00 -6.48
C LEU A 96 18.84 27.36 -7.62
N LYS A 97 17.52 27.18 -7.41
CA LYS A 97 16.44 27.48 -8.39
C LYS A 97 16.67 26.80 -9.76
N MET A 98 17.34 25.66 -9.78
CA MET A 98 17.58 24.90 -11.01
C MET A 98 16.28 24.26 -11.50
N LYS A 99 16.04 24.31 -12.82
CA LYS A 99 14.88 23.69 -13.48
C LYS A 99 15.11 22.19 -13.68
N ILE A 100 15.23 21.45 -12.59
CA ILE A 100 15.34 19.98 -12.59
C ILE A 100 14.07 19.35 -12.01
N GLU A 101 13.77 18.14 -12.47
CA GLU A 101 12.61 17.37 -11.99
C GLU A 101 12.77 16.95 -10.53
N ALA A 102 11.65 16.73 -9.86
CA ALA A 102 11.63 16.27 -8.48
C ALA A 102 12.13 14.83 -8.40
N TYR A 103 13.17 14.58 -7.62
CA TYR A 103 13.66 13.23 -7.40
C TYR A 103 12.67 12.43 -6.54
N VAL A 104 12.22 11.29 -7.06
CA VAL A 104 11.44 10.29 -6.31
C VAL A 104 12.42 9.28 -5.73
N PRO A 105 12.50 9.12 -4.40
CA PRO A 105 13.39 8.12 -3.81
C PRO A 105 13.01 6.71 -4.21
N ASN A 106 14.01 5.85 -4.41
CA ASN A 106 13.76 4.47 -4.75
C ASN A 106 13.39 3.65 -3.50
N PHE A 107 12.09 3.43 -3.31
CA PHE A 107 11.56 2.66 -2.19
C PHE A 107 11.81 1.14 -2.29
N THR A 108 12.18 0.61 -3.45
CA THR A 108 12.54 -0.82 -3.58
C THR A 108 13.85 -1.16 -2.86
N LEU A 109 14.68 -0.15 -2.55
CA LEU A 109 15.84 -0.30 -1.68
C LEU A 109 15.48 -0.41 -0.19
N ALA A 110 14.25 -0.01 0.18
CA ALA A 110 13.77 -0.03 1.56
C ALA A 110 12.85 -1.22 1.86
N PHE A 111 12.19 -1.77 0.85
CA PHE A 111 11.16 -2.80 1.01
C PHE A 111 11.30 -3.89 -0.03
N ASP A 112 11.10 -5.13 0.41
CA ASP A 112 11.14 -6.31 -0.43
C ASP A 112 9.76 -6.63 -1.01
N GLN A 113 8.68 -6.31 -0.29
CA GLN A 113 7.31 -6.59 -0.70
C GLN A 113 6.39 -5.40 -0.42
N PHE A 114 5.45 -5.18 -1.34
CA PHE A 114 4.52 -4.06 -1.28
C PHE A 114 3.09 -4.61 -1.30
N CYS A 115 2.29 -4.13 -0.35
CA CYS A 115 0.88 -4.45 -0.20
C CYS A 115 0.11 -3.11 -0.20
N MET A 116 -0.45 -2.75 -1.35
CA MET A 116 -1.10 -1.46 -1.56
C MET A 116 -2.59 -1.64 -1.81
N HIS A 117 -3.41 -1.30 -0.82
CA HIS A 117 -4.84 -1.22 -0.99
C HIS A 117 -5.29 0.19 -1.37
N THR A 118 -5.93 0.33 -2.53
CA THR A 118 -6.23 1.65 -3.10
C THR A 118 -7.66 1.80 -3.62
N GLY A 119 -8.53 0.85 -3.28
CA GLY A 119 -9.94 0.87 -3.68
C GLY A 119 -10.23 0.50 -5.14
N GLY A 120 -9.26 0.60 -6.06
CA GLY A 120 -9.48 0.21 -7.45
C GLY A 120 -8.24 0.31 -8.36
N ARG A 121 -8.35 -0.25 -9.57
CA ARG A 121 -7.25 -0.38 -10.55
C ARG A 121 -6.56 0.93 -10.87
N ALA A 122 -7.33 1.98 -11.17
CA ALA A 122 -6.79 3.27 -11.58
C ALA A 122 -5.87 3.89 -10.52
N VAL A 123 -6.15 3.62 -9.25
CA VAL A 123 -5.35 4.10 -8.13
C VAL A 123 -4.09 3.24 -7.96
N LEU A 124 -4.16 1.93 -8.17
CA LEU A 124 -2.97 1.05 -8.26
C LEU A 124 -2.02 1.48 -9.39
N ASP A 125 -2.55 1.73 -10.58
CA ASP A 125 -1.74 2.16 -11.74
C ASP A 125 -1.03 3.49 -11.45
N ARG A 126 -1.72 4.40 -10.74
CA ARG A 126 -1.12 5.66 -10.30
C ARG A 126 -0.02 5.44 -9.26
N MET A 127 -0.24 4.57 -8.27
CA MET A 127 0.78 4.24 -7.28
C MET A 127 2.02 3.63 -7.91
N GLN A 128 1.84 2.65 -8.80
CA GLN A 128 2.93 2.02 -9.53
C GLN A 128 3.79 3.07 -10.23
N LYS A 129 3.15 4.01 -10.96
CA LYS A 129 3.85 5.10 -11.64
C LYS A 129 4.51 6.08 -10.67
N SER A 130 3.85 6.45 -9.58
CA SER A 130 4.36 7.43 -8.61
C SER A 130 5.53 6.93 -7.78
N LEU A 131 5.63 5.61 -7.59
CA LEU A 131 6.69 4.96 -6.82
C LEU A 131 7.70 4.20 -7.70
N GLU A 132 7.54 4.28 -9.02
CA GLU A 132 8.38 3.59 -10.01
C GLU A 132 8.52 2.08 -9.74
N LEU A 133 7.40 1.44 -9.37
CA LEU A 133 7.36 0.02 -9.06
C LEU A 133 7.20 -0.82 -10.34
N ASP A 134 7.85 -1.97 -10.35
CA ASP A 134 7.66 -2.98 -11.39
C ASP A 134 6.38 -3.82 -11.15
N ASP A 135 6.06 -4.67 -12.12
CA ASP A 135 4.89 -5.55 -12.04
C ASP A 135 5.02 -6.62 -10.95
N PHE A 136 6.24 -7.02 -10.58
CA PHE A 136 6.47 -7.99 -9.51
C PHE A 136 5.99 -7.44 -8.16
N HIS A 137 6.29 -6.17 -7.85
CA HIS A 137 5.84 -5.51 -6.63
C HIS A 137 4.32 -5.23 -6.64
N MET A 138 3.74 -4.99 -7.82
CA MET A 138 2.31 -4.70 -7.94
C MET A 138 1.44 -5.96 -8.02
N GLU A 139 2.02 -7.12 -8.34
CA GLU A 139 1.32 -8.39 -8.48
C GLU A 139 0.42 -8.73 -7.29
N PRO A 140 0.86 -8.65 -6.00
CA PRO A 140 -0.01 -9.00 -4.87
C PRO A 140 -1.27 -8.14 -4.81
N SER A 141 -1.12 -6.83 -5.02
CA SER A 141 -2.22 -5.87 -4.99
C SER A 141 -3.18 -6.10 -6.16
N ARG A 142 -2.63 -6.36 -7.35
CA ARG A 142 -3.41 -6.60 -8.57
C ARG A 142 -4.16 -7.94 -8.53
N MET A 143 -3.51 -9.02 -8.10
CA MET A 143 -4.12 -10.35 -8.00
C MET A 143 -5.17 -10.38 -6.89
N THR A 144 -4.90 -9.76 -5.75
CA THR A 144 -5.90 -9.62 -4.67
C THR A 144 -7.15 -8.90 -5.17
N LEU A 145 -6.96 -7.76 -5.83
CA LEU A 145 -8.06 -6.99 -6.38
C LEU A 145 -8.81 -7.75 -7.50
N TYR A 146 -8.11 -8.50 -8.35
CA TYR A 146 -8.74 -9.34 -9.37
C TYR A 146 -9.59 -10.47 -8.75
N ARG A 147 -9.04 -11.20 -7.78
CA ARG A 147 -9.64 -12.42 -7.23
C ARG A 147 -10.73 -12.16 -6.19
N TYR A 148 -10.53 -11.15 -5.35
CA TYR A 148 -11.40 -10.86 -4.20
C TYR A 148 -12.15 -9.53 -4.32
N GLY A 149 -11.84 -8.72 -5.33
CA GLY A 149 -12.36 -7.37 -5.43
C GLY A 149 -11.85 -6.47 -4.31
N ASN A 150 -12.55 -5.36 -4.09
CA ASN A 150 -12.27 -4.48 -2.96
C ASN A 150 -12.86 -5.06 -1.66
N THR A 151 -12.02 -5.71 -0.85
CA THR A 151 -12.42 -6.21 0.48
C THR A 151 -12.28 -5.17 1.59
N SER A 152 -12.25 -3.87 1.23
CA SER A 152 -12.01 -2.77 2.16
C SER A 152 -10.67 -2.94 2.90
N SER A 153 -10.63 -2.60 4.19
CA SER A 153 -9.43 -2.59 5.03
C SER A 153 -8.71 -3.95 5.13
N SER A 154 -9.38 -5.08 4.90
CA SER A 154 -8.73 -6.39 4.92
C SER A 154 -7.84 -6.65 3.71
N SER A 155 -7.97 -5.88 2.63
CA SER A 155 -7.27 -6.16 1.36
C SER A 155 -5.74 -6.22 1.52
N VAL A 156 -5.14 -5.32 2.31
CA VAL A 156 -3.68 -5.33 2.57
C VAL A 156 -3.19 -6.61 3.25
N TRP A 157 -4.07 -7.31 3.95
CA TRP A 157 -3.76 -8.60 4.59
C TRP A 157 -3.89 -9.77 3.62
N TYR A 158 -4.82 -9.69 2.67
CA TYR A 158 -4.92 -10.66 1.57
C TYR A 158 -3.70 -10.53 0.65
N GLU A 159 -3.23 -9.32 0.40
CA GLU A 159 -2.00 -9.04 -0.35
C GLU A 159 -0.75 -9.59 0.37
N LEU A 160 -0.65 -9.40 1.69
CA LEU A 160 0.43 -10.01 2.47
C LEU A 160 0.36 -11.54 2.42
N SER A 161 -0.85 -12.10 2.56
CA SER A 161 -1.09 -13.55 2.48
C SER A 161 -0.72 -14.10 1.10
N TYR A 162 -0.93 -13.33 0.03
CA TYR A 162 -0.48 -13.68 -1.32
C TYR A 162 1.04 -13.79 -1.38
N CYS A 163 1.77 -12.79 -0.84
CA CYS A 163 3.22 -12.82 -0.76
C CYS A 163 3.73 -14.02 0.07
N GLU A 164 3.07 -14.31 1.20
CA GLU A 164 3.36 -15.51 2.01
C GLU A 164 3.15 -16.79 1.18
N ALA A 165 2.00 -16.94 0.51
CA ALA A 165 1.66 -18.12 -0.29
C ALA A 165 2.60 -18.33 -1.50
N LYS A 166 3.09 -17.24 -2.10
CA LYS A 166 4.14 -17.28 -3.15
C LYS A 166 5.54 -17.62 -2.61
N GLY A 167 5.71 -17.76 -1.29
CA GLY A 167 7.02 -18.01 -0.68
C GLY A 167 7.98 -16.83 -0.82
N ARG A 168 7.47 -15.60 -0.98
CA ARG A 168 8.28 -14.39 -1.18
C ARG A 168 8.81 -13.79 0.13
N ILE A 169 8.28 -14.22 1.28
CA ILE A 169 8.65 -13.69 2.60
C ILE A 169 9.77 -14.51 3.23
N LYS A 170 10.97 -13.92 3.30
CA LYS A 170 12.13 -14.50 4.00
C LYS A 170 12.47 -13.67 5.24
N LYS A 171 13.19 -14.28 6.18
CA LYS A 171 13.72 -13.60 7.36
C LYS A 171 14.54 -12.38 6.94
N GLY A 172 14.27 -11.24 7.57
CA GLY A 172 14.92 -9.96 7.28
C GLY A 172 14.20 -9.12 6.22
N HIS A 173 13.27 -9.70 5.45
CA HIS A 173 12.50 -8.93 4.47
C HIS A 173 11.62 -7.89 5.16
N LYS A 174 11.52 -6.71 4.54
CA LYS A 174 10.62 -5.63 4.95
C LYS A 174 9.41 -5.58 4.02
N VAL A 175 8.22 -5.58 4.61
CA VAL A 175 6.94 -5.45 3.90
C VAL A 175 6.37 -4.08 4.18
N TRP A 176 5.97 -3.38 3.12
CA TRP A 176 5.23 -2.13 3.22
C TRP A 176 3.75 -2.36 2.93
N GLN A 177 2.91 -2.22 3.96
CA GLN A 177 1.47 -2.11 3.80
C GLN A 177 1.07 -0.63 3.71
N MET A 178 0.29 -0.28 2.69
CA MET A 178 -0.31 1.05 2.52
C MET A 178 -1.80 0.94 2.20
N ALA A 179 -2.61 1.78 2.83
CA ALA A 179 -4.04 1.87 2.52
C ALA A 179 -4.55 3.32 2.54
N PHE A 180 -5.48 3.62 1.62
CA PHE A 180 -6.28 4.84 1.65
C PHE A 180 -7.58 4.67 2.43
N GLY A 181 -8.05 5.73 3.08
CA GLY A 181 -9.32 5.75 3.81
C GLY A 181 -10.04 7.10 3.70
N SER A 182 -11.33 7.14 4.07
CA SER A 182 -12.20 8.32 4.00
C SER A 182 -11.77 9.46 4.94
N GLY A 183 -12.29 10.68 4.67
CA GLY A 183 -11.76 11.93 5.26
C GLY A 183 -10.29 12.15 4.86
N PHE A 184 -10.01 11.88 3.59
CA PHE A 184 -8.79 11.31 3.00
C PHE A 184 -7.57 11.11 3.91
N LYS A 185 -7.23 9.84 4.12
CA LYS A 185 -6.10 9.38 4.94
C LYS A 185 -5.24 8.41 4.15
N VAL A 186 -3.92 8.49 4.37
CA VAL A 186 -2.97 7.47 3.94
C VAL A 186 -2.37 6.84 5.18
N ASN A 187 -2.51 5.52 5.33
CA ASN A 187 -1.97 4.76 6.45
C ASN A 187 -0.90 3.82 5.93
N THR A 188 0.20 3.72 6.68
CA THR A 188 1.28 2.78 6.43
C THR A 188 1.57 1.94 7.67
N ALA A 189 1.86 0.67 7.45
CA ALA A 189 2.55 -0.19 8.39
C ALA A 189 3.78 -0.82 7.71
N VAL A 190 4.93 -0.73 8.38
CA VAL A 190 6.17 -1.36 7.94
C VAL A 190 6.45 -2.56 8.83
N TRP A 191 6.53 -3.72 8.22
CA TRP A 191 6.76 -4.99 8.91
C TRP A 191 8.14 -5.56 8.57
N LEU A 192 8.85 -6.07 9.58
CA LEU A 192 10.06 -6.86 9.40
C LEU A 192 9.75 -8.34 9.63
N ALA A 193 10.02 -9.19 8.65
CA ALA A 193 9.89 -10.64 8.80
C ALA A 193 10.99 -11.17 9.74
N LEU A 194 10.58 -11.76 10.87
CA LEU A 194 11.50 -12.28 11.89
C LEU A 194 12.00 -13.71 11.57
N LYS A 195 11.27 -14.41 10.70
CA LYS A 195 11.57 -15.77 10.24
C LYS A 195 11.14 -15.94 8.78
N ASN A 196 11.62 -17.01 8.16
CA ASN A 196 11.08 -17.45 6.88
C ASN A 196 9.63 -17.90 7.11
N VAL A 197 8.73 -17.45 6.24
CA VAL A 197 7.34 -17.92 6.28
C VAL A 197 7.26 -19.17 5.41
N ASP A 198 7.15 -20.34 6.05
CA ASP A 198 7.06 -21.63 5.35
C ASP A 198 5.68 -21.83 4.74
N THR A 199 5.63 -21.89 3.41
CA THR A 199 4.41 -22.08 2.62
C THR A 199 3.67 -23.35 3.00
N LYS A 200 4.36 -24.43 3.41
CA LYS A 200 3.75 -25.71 3.77
C LYS A 200 2.92 -25.65 5.06
N SER A 201 3.27 -24.74 5.95
CA SER A 201 2.59 -24.56 7.25
C SER A 201 1.46 -23.53 7.22
N LEU A 202 1.31 -22.81 6.09
CA LEU A 202 0.35 -21.74 5.95
C LEU A 202 -1.07 -22.28 5.78
N LYS A 203 -1.99 -21.69 6.53
CA LYS A 203 -3.42 -21.74 6.27
C LYS A 203 -3.85 -20.32 5.95
N ASN A 204 -3.97 -19.99 4.66
CA ASN A 204 -4.40 -18.68 4.22
C ASN A 204 -5.32 -18.81 2.99
N PRO A 205 -6.04 -17.73 2.60
CA PRO A 205 -7.06 -17.79 1.54
C PRO A 205 -6.55 -18.21 0.15
N TRP A 206 -5.24 -18.18 -0.08
CA TRP A 206 -4.65 -18.42 -1.40
C TRP A 206 -4.16 -19.86 -1.60
N MET A 207 -4.00 -20.64 -0.53
CA MET A 207 -3.22 -21.88 -0.58
C MET A 207 -3.72 -22.89 -1.63
N ASP A 208 -5.03 -22.95 -1.86
CA ASP A 208 -5.63 -23.92 -2.78
C ASP A 208 -5.42 -23.55 -4.25
N GLU A 209 -5.23 -22.26 -4.57
CA GLU A 209 -5.25 -21.72 -5.94
C GLU A 209 -4.03 -20.86 -6.29
N ILE A 210 -3.09 -20.63 -5.36
CA ILE A 210 -1.97 -19.68 -5.55
C ILE A 210 -1.10 -20.00 -6.77
N HIS A 211 -1.04 -21.28 -7.15
CA HIS A 211 -0.26 -21.77 -8.29
C HIS A 211 -0.85 -21.34 -9.65
N GLU A 212 -2.11 -20.91 -9.69
CA GLU A 212 -2.79 -20.40 -10.90
C GLU A 212 -2.48 -18.92 -11.18
N PHE A 213 -1.86 -18.22 -10.24
CA PHE A 213 -1.52 -16.80 -10.35
C PHE A 213 -0.04 -16.60 -10.72
N PRO A 214 0.36 -15.46 -11.31
CA PRO A 214 -0.50 -14.38 -11.76
C PRO A 214 -1.25 -14.74 -13.05
N VAL A 215 -2.46 -14.22 -13.18
CA VAL A 215 -3.22 -14.29 -14.44
C VAL A 215 -3.04 -13.01 -15.25
N PRO A 216 -3.10 -13.07 -16.59
CA PRO A 216 -3.10 -11.87 -17.43
C PRO A 216 -4.31 -10.98 -17.09
N ILE A 217 -4.08 -9.73 -16.68
CA ILE A 217 -5.16 -8.78 -16.41
C ILE A 217 -5.49 -8.04 -17.71
N PRO A 218 -6.73 -8.16 -18.23
CA PRO A 218 -7.14 -7.44 -19.44
C PRO A 218 -6.93 -5.94 -19.28
N SER A 219 -6.44 -5.25 -20.31
CA SER A 219 -6.21 -3.79 -20.29
C SER A 219 -7.50 -2.96 -20.14
N ASN A 220 -8.67 -3.58 -20.27
CA ASN A 220 -9.95 -2.88 -20.23
C ASN A 220 -10.32 -2.38 -18.82
N LYS A 221 -10.72 -1.11 -18.77
CA LYS A 221 -11.04 -0.32 -17.56
C LYS A 221 -12.22 -0.85 -16.73
N HIS A 222 -12.98 -1.83 -17.22
CA HIS A 222 -14.28 -2.23 -16.65
C HIS A 222 -14.30 -3.60 -15.95
N MET A 223 -13.19 -4.34 -15.93
CA MET A 223 -13.20 -5.75 -15.47
C MET A 223 -12.73 -5.99 -14.03
N ILE A 224 -12.46 -4.94 -13.27
CA ILE A 224 -12.15 -5.10 -11.85
C ILE A 224 -13.39 -4.67 -11.07
N LYS A 225 -14.11 -5.66 -10.55
CA LYS A 225 -15.24 -5.45 -9.62
C LYS A 225 -14.69 -4.69 -8.41
N ALA A 226 -14.97 -3.39 -8.35
CA ALA A 226 -14.87 -2.61 -7.13
C ALA A 226 -16.08 -2.90 -6.25
#